data_AF-A0A699UBS2-F1
#
_entry.id   AF-A0A699UBS2-F1
#
_cell.length_a   1.000
_cell.length_b   1.000
_cell.length_c   1.000
_cell.angle_alpha   90.00
_cell.angle_beta   90.00
_cell.angle_gamma   90.00
#
_symmetry.space_group_name_H-M   'P 1'
#
loop_
_entity.id
_entity.type
_entity.pdbx_description
1 polymer ?
#
loop_
_entity_poly.entity_id
_entity_poly.type
_entity_poly.pdbx_seq_one_letter_code
_entity_poly.pdbx_strand_id
1 'polypeptide(L)'
;MLKEYFDTVAISHQMSYVRTPQQNGVVERRNQTLVQPARTMLIFSRAPLFLWAEAIAAACFTQNCSIIHCRFNKTPYELINGIKPNISFLHVFGALWYPKNDREDIGKLGAKSDIGFFIGYSSDSCAYRIYNRRTKKIIETMNV
;
A
#
# COMPACT_ATOMS: atom_id res chain seq x y z
N MET A 1 10.88 -26.22 10.10
CA MET A 1 10.20 -24.95 10.41
C MET A 1 9.21 -24.50 9.32
N LEU A 2 9.62 -24.04 8.12
CA LEU A 2 8.65 -23.59 7.09
C LEU A 2 7.82 -24.74 6.47
N LYS A 3 8.45 -25.87 6.18
CA LYS A 3 7.75 -27.05 5.64
C LYS A 3 6.69 -27.58 6.62
N GLU A 4 7.06 -27.71 7.89
CA GLU A 4 6.14 -28.13 8.96
C GLU A 4 4.95 -27.17 9.10
N TYR A 5 5.17 -25.86 9.00
CA TYR A 5 4.07 -24.89 8.98
C TYR A 5 3.15 -25.07 7.78
N PHE A 6 3.68 -25.25 6.57
CA PHE A 6 2.85 -25.49 5.39
C PHE A 6 2.05 -26.79 5.49
N ASP A 7 2.65 -27.83 6.07
CA ASP A 7 1.99 -29.10 6.31
C ASP A 7 0.84 -28.96 7.34
N THR A 8 0.99 -28.12 8.39
CA THR A 8 -0.10 -27.87 9.35
C THR A 8 -1.27 -27.09 8.77
N VAL A 9 -1.02 -26.18 7.81
CA VAL A 9 -2.08 -25.44 7.11
C VAL A 9 -2.53 -26.11 5.80
N ALA A 10 -2.10 -27.34 5.54
CA ALA A 10 -2.43 -28.12 4.34
C ALA A 10 -2.08 -27.41 3.01
N ILE A 11 -0.96 -26.67 2.98
CA ILE A 11 -0.44 -26.02 1.78
C ILE A 11 0.70 -26.86 1.18
N SER A 12 0.58 -27.21 -0.10
CA SER A 12 1.68 -27.87 -0.84
C SER A 12 2.71 -26.86 -1.33
N HIS A 13 3.92 -26.87 -0.77
CA HIS A 13 5.01 -26.01 -1.22
C HIS A 13 5.83 -26.68 -2.34
N GLN A 14 5.84 -26.07 -3.53
CA GLN A 14 6.65 -26.50 -4.67
C GLN A 14 7.80 -25.51 -4.90
N MET A 15 9.03 -26.02 -5.00
CA MET A 15 10.21 -25.20 -5.25
C MET A 15 10.61 -25.23 -6.72
N SER A 16 10.96 -24.06 -7.28
CA SER A 16 11.59 -23.96 -8.59
C SER A 16 12.97 -24.64 -8.57
N TYR A 17 13.40 -25.16 -9.71
CA TYR A 17 14.74 -25.72 -9.85
C TYR A 17 15.80 -24.61 -9.71
N VAL A 18 16.97 -25.00 -9.20
CA VAL A 18 18.07 -24.06 -8.96
C VAL A 18 18.57 -23.51 -10.31
N ARG A 19 18.76 -22.19 -10.41
CA ARG A 19 19.22 -21.47 -11.62
C ARG A 19 18.28 -21.53 -12.83
N THR A 20 16.98 -21.76 -12.65
CA THR A 20 15.97 -21.60 -13.72
C THR A 20 15.08 -20.37 -13.48
N PRO A 21 15.58 -19.14 -13.77
CA PRO A 21 14.81 -17.90 -13.56
C PRO A 21 13.52 -17.86 -14.37
N GLN A 22 13.43 -18.60 -15.48
CA GLN A 22 12.23 -18.69 -16.31
C GLN A 22 11.01 -19.20 -15.53
N GLN A 23 11.21 -20.10 -14.56
CA GLN A 23 10.13 -20.61 -13.70
C GLN A 23 9.57 -19.50 -12.78
N ASN A 24 10.39 -18.52 -12.42
CA ASN A 24 10.01 -17.38 -11.58
C ASN A 24 9.64 -16.13 -12.40
N GLY A 25 9.63 -16.22 -13.73
CA GLY A 25 9.48 -15.07 -14.62
C GLY A 25 8.15 -14.31 -14.47
N VAL A 26 7.10 -14.94 -13.94
CA VAL A 26 5.85 -14.24 -13.60
C VAL A 26 6.04 -13.34 -12.38
N VAL A 27 6.65 -13.87 -11.32
CA VAL A 27 6.91 -13.14 -10.07
C VAL A 27 7.92 -12.01 -10.32
N GLU A 28 8.99 -12.28 -11.07
CA GLU A 28 10.00 -11.27 -11.41
C GLU A 28 9.41 -10.09 -12.18
N ARG A 29 8.60 -10.36 -13.22
CA ARG A 29 7.91 -9.30 -13.97
C ARG A 29 6.95 -8.49 -13.08
N ARG A 30 6.22 -9.17 -12.19
CA ARG A 30 5.31 -8.51 -11.26
C ARG A 30 6.07 -7.60 -10.30
N ASN A 31 7.19 -8.07 -9.74
CA ASN A 31 8.04 -7.28 -8.86
C ASN A 31 8.58 -6.03 -9.57
N GLN A 32 9.07 -6.17 -10.81
CA GLN A 32 9.52 -5.02 -11.61
C GLN A 32 8.37 -4.02 -11.86
N THR A 33 7.17 -4.52 -12.15
CA THR A 33 5.98 -3.69 -12.41
C THR A 33 5.47 -2.97 -11.17
N LEU A 34 5.80 -3.44 -9.96
CA LEU A 34 5.48 -2.75 -8.70
C LEU A 34 6.55 -1.72 -8.30
N VAL A 35 7.83 -2.06 -8.52
CA VAL A 35 8.95 -1.18 -8.15
C VAL A 35 8.93 0.11 -8.96
N GLN A 36 8.58 0.06 -10.26
CA GLN A 36 8.57 1.26 -11.10
C GLN A 36 7.55 2.32 -10.61
N PRO A 37 6.26 2.00 -10.40
CA PRO A 37 5.31 2.98 -9.88
C PRO A 37 5.62 3.42 -8.46
N ALA A 38 6.11 2.54 -7.59
CA ALA A 38 6.54 2.94 -6.24
C ALA A 38 7.68 3.97 -6.31
N ARG A 39 8.66 3.77 -7.20
CA ARG A 39 9.72 4.74 -7.46
C ARG A 39 9.17 6.06 -8.00
N THR A 40 8.21 6.02 -8.92
CA THR A 40 7.54 7.22 -9.44
C THR A 40 6.81 7.98 -8.33
N MET A 41 6.07 7.28 -7.46
CA MET A 41 5.36 7.85 -6.31
C MET A 41 6.32 8.57 -5.36
N LEU A 42 7.45 7.96 -5.01
CA LEU A 42 8.48 8.56 -4.15
C LEU A 42 9.10 9.82 -4.78
N ILE A 43 9.47 9.75 -6.06
CA ILE A 43 10.09 10.89 -6.76
C ILE A 43 9.10 12.05 -6.89
N PHE A 44 7.85 11.76 -7.30
CA PHE A 44 6.81 12.76 -7.48
C PHE A 44 6.50 13.50 -6.17
N SER A 45 6.37 12.75 -5.08
CA SER A 45 6.06 13.30 -3.74
C SER A 45 7.26 13.93 -3.03
N ARG A 46 8.48 13.77 -3.56
CA ARG A 46 9.74 14.07 -2.85
C ARG A 46 9.80 13.38 -1.47
N ALA A 47 9.20 12.20 -1.37
CA ALA A 47 9.16 11.44 -0.13
C ALA A 47 10.53 10.80 0.17
N PRO A 48 10.91 10.71 1.46
CA PRO A 48 12.12 10.00 1.87
C PRO A 48 12.10 8.52 1.46
N LEU A 49 13.27 7.97 1.10
CA LEU A 49 13.41 6.59 0.65
C LEU A 49 12.97 5.56 1.70
N PHE A 50 13.03 5.86 3.01
CA PHE A 50 12.59 4.91 4.04
C PHE A 50 11.10 4.55 3.93
N LEU A 51 10.29 5.36 3.25
CA LEU A 51 8.88 5.10 2.96
C LEU A 51 8.67 4.16 1.75
N TRP A 52 9.73 3.53 1.22
CA TRP A 52 9.64 2.66 0.04
C TRP A 52 8.65 1.50 0.22
N ALA A 53 8.55 0.92 1.41
CA ALA A 53 7.60 -0.17 1.69
C ALA A 53 6.15 0.31 1.55
N GLU A 54 5.84 1.50 2.05
CA GLU A 54 4.53 2.15 1.92
C GLU A 54 4.21 2.47 0.46
N ALA A 55 5.20 2.98 -0.29
CA ALA A 55 5.05 3.26 -1.71
C ALA A 55 4.78 1.99 -2.53
N ILE A 56 5.43 0.86 -2.22
CA ILE A 56 5.14 -0.42 -2.86
C ILE A 56 3.73 -0.91 -2.51
N ALA A 57 3.32 -0.81 -1.24
CA ALA A 57 1.98 -1.21 -0.82
C ALA A 57 0.90 -0.35 -1.51
N ALA A 58 1.08 0.97 -1.55
CA ALA A 58 0.18 1.90 -2.23
C ALA A 58 0.11 1.65 -3.74
N ALA A 59 1.26 1.39 -4.39
CA ALA A 59 1.31 1.02 -5.80
C ALA A 59 0.57 -0.29 -6.06
N CYS A 60 0.79 -1.31 -5.23
CA CYS A 60 0.11 -2.60 -5.33
C CYS A 60 -1.41 -2.44 -5.21
N PHE A 61 -1.88 -1.73 -4.19
CA PHE A 61 -3.30 -1.48 -3.98
C PHE A 61 -3.93 -0.73 -5.15
N THR A 62 -3.28 0.36 -5.60
CA THR A 62 -3.74 1.16 -6.74
C THR A 62 -3.86 0.30 -8.00
N GLN A 63 -2.86 -0.53 -8.30
CA GLN A 63 -2.90 -1.41 -9.45
C GLN A 63 -4.01 -2.47 -9.35
N ASN A 64 -4.19 -3.07 -8.18
CA ASN A 64 -5.20 -4.10 -7.97
C ASN A 64 -6.62 -3.55 -8.13
N CYS A 65 -6.82 -2.25 -7.86
CA CYS A 65 -8.11 -1.57 -7.99
C CYS A 65 -8.33 -0.91 -9.36
N SER A 66 -7.29 -0.65 -10.16
CA SER A 66 -7.40 0.14 -11.40
C SER A 66 -7.05 -0.60 -12.69
N ILE A 67 -6.13 -1.58 -12.63
CA ILE A 67 -5.72 -2.30 -13.84
C ILE A 67 -6.80 -3.29 -14.21
N ILE A 68 -7.36 -3.14 -15.41
CA ILE A 68 -8.35 -4.08 -15.94
C ILE A 68 -7.61 -5.25 -16.57
N HIS A 69 -7.94 -6.46 -16.13
CA HIS A 69 -7.45 -7.67 -16.76
C HIS A 69 -8.21 -7.92 -18.06
N CYS A 70 -7.55 -7.72 -19.21
CA CYS A 70 -8.18 -7.72 -20.55
C CYS A 70 -9.10 -8.93 -20.81
N ARG A 71 -8.73 -10.13 -20.35
CA ARG A 71 -9.52 -11.35 -20.57
C ARG A 71 -10.87 -11.35 -19.84
N PHE A 72 -10.95 -10.73 -18.68
CA PHE A 72 -12.13 -10.79 -17.81
C PHE A 72 -12.89 -9.47 -17.77
N ASN A 73 -12.30 -8.40 -18.30
CA ASN A 73 -12.81 -7.03 -18.22
C ASN A 73 -13.16 -6.61 -16.78
N LYS A 74 -12.34 -7.08 -15.83
CA LYS A 74 -12.49 -6.87 -14.39
C LYS A 74 -11.14 -6.54 -13.77
N THR A 75 -11.16 -5.84 -12.64
CA THR A 75 -9.95 -5.56 -11.86
C THR A 75 -9.54 -6.79 -11.03
N PRO A 76 -8.25 -6.97 -10.68
CA PRO A 76 -7.83 -8.02 -9.74
C PRO A 76 -8.63 -8.01 -8.43
N TYR A 77 -8.97 -6.83 -7.92
CA TYR A 77 -9.82 -6.69 -6.73
C TYR A 77 -11.21 -7.27 -6.96
N GLU A 78 -11.86 -6.98 -8.09
CA GLU A 78 -13.16 -7.56 -8.46
C GLU A 78 -13.11 -9.08 -8.63
N LEU A 79 -12.02 -9.60 -9.18
CA LEU A 79 -11.86 -11.04 -9.42
C LEU A 79 -11.74 -11.82 -8.12
N ILE A 80 -11.09 -11.24 -7.09
CA ILE A 80 -10.88 -11.90 -5.80
C ILE A 80 -12.07 -11.69 -4.86
N ASN A 81 -12.57 -10.46 -4.76
CA ASN A 81 -13.58 -10.09 -3.77
C ASN A 81 -15.02 -10.10 -4.32
N GLY A 82 -15.19 -10.20 -5.65
CA GLY A 82 -16.51 -10.15 -6.30
C GLY A 82 -17.18 -8.77 -6.29
N ILE A 83 -16.53 -7.75 -5.71
CA ILE A 83 -17.06 -6.39 -5.52
C ILE A 83 -16.22 -5.42 -6.36
N LYS A 84 -16.89 -4.45 -7.01
CA LYS A 84 -16.20 -3.37 -7.72
C LYS A 84 -15.48 -2.45 -6.72
N PRO A 85 -14.18 -2.16 -6.90
CA PRO A 85 -13.48 -1.25 -6.01
C PRO A 85 -14.07 0.15 -6.14
N ASN A 86 -14.23 0.84 -5.01
CA ASN A 86 -14.58 2.25 -5.02
C ASN A 86 -13.34 3.08 -5.36
N ILE A 87 -13.27 3.62 -6.57
CA ILE A 87 -12.13 4.40 -7.06
C ILE A 87 -11.98 5.73 -6.29
N SER A 88 -13.07 6.27 -5.74
CA SER A 88 -13.03 7.50 -4.93
C SER A 88 -12.20 7.35 -3.65
N PHE A 89 -11.89 6.11 -3.23
CA PHE A 89 -11.01 5.82 -2.11
C PHE A 89 -9.52 6.02 -2.47
N LEU A 90 -9.16 6.10 -3.75
CA LEU A 90 -7.78 6.24 -4.16
C LEU A 90 -7.31 7.69 -4.01
N HIS A 91 -6.18 7.87 -3.33
CA HIS A 91 -5.53 9.17 -3.17
C HIS A 91 -4.10 9.17 -3.71
N VAL A 92 -3.63 10.36 -4.09
CA VAL A 92 -2.27 10.55 -4.64
C VAL A 92 -1.26 10.38 -3.51
N PHE A 93 -0.33 9.44 -3.68
CA PHE A 93 0.79 9.25 -2.75
C PHE A 93 1.57 10.56 -2.55
N GLY A 94 1.79 10.93 -1.29
CA GLY A 94 2.45 12.18 -0.89
C GLY A 94 1.53 13.40 -0.86
N ALA A 95 0.22 13.25 -1.06
CA ALA A 95 -0.73 14.35 -0.90
C ALA A 95 -0.67 14.93 0.52
N LEU A 96 -0.79 16.25 0.61
CA LEU A 96 -0.79 16.98 1.89
C LEU A 96 -2.09 16.69 2.66
N TRP A 97 -1.95 16.22 3.89
CA TRP A 97 -3.06 15.85 4.76
C TRP A 97 -2.93 16.48 6.13
N TYR A 98 -4.06 16.68 6.81
CA TYR A 98 -4.12 17.34 8.10
C TYR A 98 -4.70 16.43 9.18
N PRO A 99 -3.94 15.40 9.61
CA PRO A 99 -4.41 14.52 10.66
C PRO A 99 -4.74 15.30 11.93
N LYS A 100 -5.86 14.93 12.56
CA LYS A 100 -6.28 15.50 13.84
C LYS A 100 -5.20 15.25 14.89
N ASN A 101 -4.89 16.30 15.65
CA ASN A 101 -3.94 16.23 16.74
C ASN A 101 -4.72 15.87 18.01
N ASP A 102 -4.58 14.65 18.52
CA ASP A 102 -5.32 14.17 19.71
C ASP A 102 -4.66 14.57 21.04
N ARG A 103 -3.91 15.68 21.07
CA ARG A 103 -3.29 16.18 22.29
C ARG A 103 -4.33 16.86 23.17
N GLU A 104 -4.32 16.53 24.46
CA GLU A 104 -5.19 17.14 25.47
C GLU A 104 -4.86 18.64 25.70
N ASP A 105 -3.62 19.06 25.42
CA ASP A 105 -3.11 20.41 25.70
C ASP A 105 -3.37 21.45 24.59
N ILE A 106 -4.37 21.24 23.73
CA ILE A 106 -4.70 22.22 22.67
C ILE A 106 -5.50 23.36 23.30
N GLY A 107 -4.81 24.46 23.64
CA GLY A 107 -5.45 25.71 24.02
C GLY A 107 -6.46 26.19 22.96
N LYS A 108 -7.42 27.04 23.34
CA LYS A 108 -8.56 27.46 22.49
C LYS A 108 -8.22 27.90 21.04
N LEU A 109 -7.01 28.40 20.80
CA LEU A 109 -6.52 28.87 19.49
C LEU A 109 -5.33 28.07 18.94
N GLY A 110 -4.97 26.94 19.55
CA GLY A 110 -3.88 26.08 19.10
C GLY A 110 -4.21 25.35 17.79
N ALA A 111 -3.18 25.02 17.02
CA ALA A 111 -3.33 24.20 15.80
C ALA A 111 -3.93 22.83 16.14
N LYS A 112 -5.14 22.56 15.63
CA LYS A 112 -5.91 21.34 15.88
C LYS A 112 -5.48 20.14 15.02
N SER A 113 -4.65 20.38 14.00
CA SER A 113 -4.17 19.36 13.07
C SER A 113 -2.68 19.54 12.82
N ASP A 114 -2.01 18.42 12.67
CA ASP A 114 -0.62 18.40 12.21
C ASP A 114 -0.54 18.39 10.70
N ILE A 115 0.64 18.68 10.15
CA ILE A 115 0.92 18.48 8.73
C ILE A 115 1.42 17.05 8.53
N GLY A 116 0.72 16.31 7.68
CA GLY A 116 1.09 14.96 7.27
C GLY A 116 1.08 14.78 5.76
N PHE A 117 1.60 13.64 5.31
CA PHE A 117 1.56 13.21 3.92
C PHE A 117 0.86 11.88 3.83
N PHE A 118 -0.05 11.73 2.88
CA PHE A 118 -0.65 10.43 2.55
C PHE A 118 0.44 9.47 2.06
N ILE A 119 0.53 8.29 2.66
CA ILE A 119 1.55 7.27 2.31
C ILE A 119 0.94 5.93 1.93
N GLY A 120 -0.35 5.69 2.13
CA GLY A 120 -0.98 4.45 1.70
C GLY A 120 -2.23 4.10 2.47
N TYR A 121 -2.57 2.82 2.42
CA TYR A 121 -3.81 2.27 2.95
C TYR A 121 -3.49 1.28 4.07
N SER A 122 -4.31 1.23 5.11
CA SER A 122 -4.19 0.24 6.19
C SER A 122 -4.50 -1.17 5.65
N SER A 123 -3.82 -2.19 6.19
CA SER A 123 -4.07 -3.60 5.85
C SER A 123 -5.30 -4.16 6.56
N ASP A 124 -5.58 -3.64 7.76
CA ASP A 124 -6.50 -4.26 8.71
C ASP A 124 -7.83 -3.50 8.81
N SER A 125 -7.85 -2.25 8.31
CA SER A 125 -9.02 -1.37 8.40
C SER A 125 -9.19 -0.52 7.14
N CYS A 126 -10.38 0.05 6.96
CA CYS A 126 -10.67 1.00 5.88
C CYS A 126 -10.09 2.41 6.21
N ALA A 127 -8.84 2.46 6.65
CA ALA A 127 -8.16 3.68 7.08
C ALA A 127 -6.99 4.03 6.15
N TYR A 128 -6.62 5.31 6.18
CA TYR A 128 -5.46 5.81 5.45
C TYR A 128 -4.26 5.89 6.37
N ARG A 129 -3.09 5.53 5.83
CA ARG A 129 -1.80 5.70 6.48
C ARG A 129 -1.25 7.06 6.10
N ILE A 130 -0.91 7.84 7.12
CA ILE A 130 -0.38 9.20 6.99
C ILE A 130 0.95 9.25 7.72
N TYR A 131 1.96 9.82 7.05
CA TYR A 131 3.21 10.17 7.69
C TYR A 131 3.13 11.56 8.28
N ASN A 132 3.13 11.67 9.60
CA ASN A 132 3.10 12.96 10.29
C ASN A 132 4.51 13.58 10.29
N ARG A 133 4.66 14.75 9.65
CA ARG A 133 5.95 15.41 9.46
C ARG A 133 6.57 15.86 10.78
N ARG A 134 5.73 16.21 11.76
CA ARG A 134 6.15 16.72 13.08
C ARG A 134 6.61 15.58 13.99
N THR A 135 5.79 14.54 14.15
CA THR A 135 6.10 13.43 15.06
C THR A 135 7.02 12.37 14.44
N LYS A 136 7.20 12.39 13.12
CA LYS A 136 7.95 11.38 12.35
C LYS A 136 7.36 9.96 12.49
N LYS A 137 6.06 9.87 12.80
CA LYS A 137 5.34 8.61 12.96
C LYS A 137 4.33 8.41 11.84
N ILE A 138 4.10 7.15 11.50
CA ILE A 138 2.98 6.72 10.68
C ILE A 138 1.76 6.60 11.59
N ILE A 139 0.67 7.23 11.20
CA ILE A 139 -0.61 7.19 11.90
C ILE A 139 -1.67 6.69 10.94
N GLU A 140 -2.67 6.00 11.47
CA GLU A 140 -3.82 5.53 10.71
C GLU A 140 -5.04 6.37 11.08
N THR A 141 -5.73 6.91 10.08
CA THR A 141 -6.97 7.68 10.30
C THR A 141 -7.94 7.46 9.15
N MET A 142 -9.23 7.38 9.49
CA MET A 142 -10.33 7.46 8.51
C MET A 142 -10.79 8.90 8.29
N ASN A 143 -10.53 9.78 9.26
CA ASN A 143 -10.95 11.17 9.21
C ASN A 143 -9.92 11.95 8.38
N VAL A 144 -10.40 12.42 7.22
CA VAL A 144 -9.71 13.35 6.31
C VAL A 144 -10.11 14.78 6.65
#